data_AF-A0A2D7PCB7-F1
#
_entry.id   AF-A0A2D7PCB7-F1
#
_cell.length_a   1.000
_cell.length_b   1.000
_cell.length_c   1.000
_cell.angle_alpha   90.00
_cell.angle_beta   90.00
_cell.angle_gamma   90.00
#
_symmetry.space_group_name_H-M   'P 1'
#
loop_
_entity.id
_entity.type
_entity.pdbx_description
1 polymer ?
#
loop_
_entity_poly.entity_id
_entity_poly.type
_entity_poly.pdbx_seq_one_letter_code
_entity_poly.pdbx_strand_id
1 'polypeptide(L)' 'MVVIPEKYNHLKRIYVDTTRIATQLDSPKVYYTIKPEIGYVVCGYCNICFVLKENADIDTERVYFYNERESKKYEQV' A
#
# COMPACT_ATOMS: atom_id res chain seq x y z
N MET A 1 -7.03 -13.68 -6.76
CA MET A 1 -6.43 -12.71 -7.72
C MET A 1 -7.14 -11.37 -7.65
N VAL A 2 -6.44 -10.32 -7.22
CA VAL A 2 -6.96 -8.94 -7.19
C VAL A 2 -6.94 -8.34 -8.60
N VAL A 3 -8.07 -7.83 -9.08
CA VAL A 3 -8.17 -7.19 -10.40
C VAL A 3 -7.95 -5.69 -10.26
N ILE A 4 -6.76 -5.23 -10.64
CA ILE A 4 -6.39 -3.81 -10.59
C ILE A 4 -6.71 -3.18 -11.96
N PRO A 5 -7.48 -2.07 -12.01
CA PRO A 5 -7.76 -1.36 -13.25
C PRO A 5 -6.50 -0.92 -14.01
N GLU A 6 -6.52 -1.01 -15.34
CA GLU A 6 -5.37 -0.66 -16.20
C GLU A 6 -4.88 0.78 -16.00
N LYS A 7 -5.78 1.70 -15.65
CA LYS A 7 -5.44 3.10 -15.30
C LYS A 7 -4.41 3.22 -14.17
N TYR A 8 -4.18 2.17 -13.38
CA TYR A 8 -3.21 2.15 -12.29
C TYR A 8 -1.95 1.33 -12.58
N ASN A 9 -1.78 0.81 -13.82
CA ASN A 9 -0.61 0.00 -14.18
C ASN A 9 0.72 0.77 -14.12
N HIS A 10 0.68 2.10 -14.29
CA HIS A 10 1.86 2.95 -14.22
C HIS A 10 2.29 3.26 -12.77
N LEU A 11 1.47 2.92 -11.78
CA LEU A 11 1.77 3.17 -10.37
C LEU A 11 2.67 2.07 -9.80
N LYS A 12 3.54 2.44 -8.86
CA LYS A 12 4.36 1.47 -8.13
C LYS A 12 3.46 0.57 -7.28
N ARG A 13 3.65 -0.75 -7.39
CA ARG A 13 2.84 -1.73 -6.64
C ARG A 13 3.60 -2.20 -5.40
N ILE A 14 2.94 -2.17 -4.25
CA ILE A 14 3.48 -2.68 -2.98
C ILE A 14 2.51 -3.71 -2.42
N TYR A 15 3.00 -4.92 -2.19
CA TYR A 15 2.19 -5.99 -1.63
C TYR A 15 2.26 -5.97 -0.11
N VAL A 16 1.10 -5.81 0.54
CA VAL A 16 0.98 -5.70 1.99
C VAL A 16 0.22 -6.89 2.57
N ASP A 17 0.59 -7.28 3.79
CA ASP A 17 -0.02 -8.35 4.56
C ASP A 17 -1.08 -7.86 5.55
N THR A 18 -1.50 -6.59 5.48
CA THR A 18 -2.56 -6.04 6.35
C THR A 18 -3.45 -5.06 5.60
N THR A 19 -4.67 -4.89 6.08
CA THR A 19 -5.66 -3.97 5.51
C THR A 19 -5.40 -2.51 5.87
N ARG A 20 -4.69 -2.22 6.96
CA ARG A 20 -4.45 -0.84 7.42
C ARG A 20 -3.09 -0.36 6.94
N ILE A 21 -3.07 0.77 6.26
CA ILE A 21 -1.85 1.36 5.69
C ILE A 21 -1.70 2.78 6.21
N ALA A 22 -0.49 3.13 6.60
CA ALA A 22 -0.10 4.47 6.94
C ALA A 22 1.07 4.89 6.05
N THR A 23 0.94 6.00 5.34
CA THR A 23 1.98 6.50 4.44
C THR A 23 2.51 7.83 4.93
N GLN A 24 3.82 8.00 4.93
CA GLN A 24 4.51 9.27 5.20
C GLN A 24 5.52 9.56 4.09
N LEU A 25 5.29 10.63 3.34
CA LEU A 25 6.22 11.13 2.33
C LEU A 25 7.01 12.32 2.89
N ASP A 26 6.40 13.51 2.90
CA ASP A 26 6.97 14.75 3.44
C ASP A 26 6.00 15.52 4.36
N SER A 27 4.81 14.93 4.64
CA SER A 27 3.64 15.41 5.41
C SER A 27 2.49 15.95 4.55
N PRO A 28 1.22 15.69 4.94
CA PRO A 28 0.76 14.98 6.15
C PRO A 28 0.87 13.45 6.08
N LYS A 29 0.83 12.80 7.25
CA LYS A 29 0.67 11.34 7.36
C LYS A 29 -0.75 10.97 6.94
N VAL A 30 -0.88 10.06 5.97
CA VAL A 30 -2.16 9.63 5.43
C VAL A 30 -2.40 8.18 5.80
N TYR A 31 -3.65 7.86 6.16
CA TYR A 31 -4.07 6.52 6.52
C TYR A 31 -5.07 6.02 5.49
N TYR A 32 -4.86 4.78 5.03
CA TYR A 32 -5.73 4.09 4.11
C TYR A 32 -6.16 2.77 4.70
N THR A 33 -7.36 2.33 4.34
CA THR A 33 -7.86 1.00 4.66
C THR A 33 -8.20 0.29 3.35
N ILE A 34 -7.51 -0.81 3.07
CA ILE A 34 -7.87 -1.71 1.98
C ILE A 34 -9.12 -2.46 2.38
N LYS A 35 -10.17 -2.36 1.55
CA LYS A 35 -11.32 -3.26 1.66
C LYS A 35 -10.91 -4.65 1.15
N PRO A 36 -11.03 -5.71 1.94
CA PRO A 36 -10.60 -7.06 1.53
C PRO A 36 -11.38 -7.58 0.31
N GLU A 37 -12.63 -7.15 0.14
CA GLU A 37 -13.46 -7.38 -1.07
C GLU A 37 -12.86 -6.80 -2.37
N ILE A 38 -12.11 -5.69 -2.28
CA ILE A 38 -11.46 -5.05 -3.42
C ILE A 38 -10.01 -5.55 -3.56
N GLY A 39 -9.30 -5.67 -2.44
CA GLY A 39 -7.93 -6.18 -2.37
C GLY A 39 -6.83 -5.19 -2.75
N TYR A 40 -7.13 -3.91 -2.99
CA TYR A 40 -6.11 -2.88 -3.17
C TYR A 40 -6.58 -1.48 -2.75
N VAL A 41 -5.63 -0.56 -2.56
CA VAL A 41 -5.88 0.88 -2.38
C VAL A 41 -4.81 1.70 -3.07
N VAL A 42 -5.21 2.81 -3.69
CA VAL A 42 -4.28 3.73 -4.37
C VAL A 42 -4.06 4.94 -3.49
N CYS A 43 -2.80 5.25 -3.20
CA CYS A 43 -2.42 6.46 -2.52
C CYS A 43 -2.37 7.63 -3.51
N GLY A 44 -3.20 8.65 -3.28
CA GLY A 44 -3.30 9.83 -4.15
C GLY A 44 -2.11 10.77 -4.09
N TYR A 45 -1.23 10.63 -3.09
CA TYR A 45 -0.07 11.51 -2.88
C TYR A 45 1.25 10.86 -3.28
N CYS A 46 1.35 9.53 -3.20
CA CYS A 46 2.61 8.81 -3.32
C CYS A 46 2.75 8.06 -4.66
N ASN A 47 1.74 8.11 -5.54
CA ASN A 47 1.69 7.33 -6.79
C ASN A 47 1.95 5.82 -6.58
N ILE A 48 1.45 5.29 -5.46
CA ILE A 48 1.62 3.89 -5.06
C ILE A 48 0.26 3.21 -4.98
N CYS A 49 0.18 2.00 -5.53
CA CYS A 49 -0.92 1.08 -5.37
C CYS A 49 -0.52 -0.01 -4.36
N PHE A 50 -1.17 -0.02 -3.21
CA PHE A 50 -0.98 -1.07 -2.22
C PHE A 50 -1.96 -2.21 -2.49
N VAL A 51 -1.44 -3.43 -2.56
CA VAL A 51 -2.20 -4.62 -2.93
C VAL A 51 -2.16 -5.60 -1.77
N LEU A 52 -3.33 -6.08 -1.35
CA LEU A 52 -3.46 -7.05 -0.28
C LEU A 52 -3.00 -8.42 -0.77
N LYS A 53 -2.12 -9.08 -0.01
CA LYS A 53 -1.71 -10.47 -0.27
C LYS A 53 -2.86 -11.43 0.05
N GLU A 54 -2.88 -12.60 -0.59
CA GLU A 54 -3.95 -13.60 -0.38
C GLU A 54 -3.97 -14.15 1.06
N ASN A 55 -2.81 -14.20 1.72
CA ASN A 55 -2.67 -14.60 3.13
C ASN A 55 -2.53 -13.39 4.07
N ALA A 56 -3.06 -12.22 3.67
CA ALA A 56 -2.99 -11.04 4.51
C ALA A 56 -3.84 -11.20 5.78
N ASP A 57 -3.33 -10.65 6.87
CA ASP A 57 -4.00 -10.57 8.15
C ASP A 57 -5.06 -9.46 8.10
N ILE A 58 -6.32 -9.87 8.03
CA ILE A 58 -7.49 -8.98 7.95
C ILE A 58 -8.12 -8.69 9.31
N ASP A 59 -7.74 -9.46 10.34
CA ASP A 59 -8.40 -9.48 11.65
C ASP A 59 -7.62 -8.63 12.68
N THR A 60 -6.29 -8.59 12.57
CA THR A 60 -5.44 -7.86 13.50
C THR A 60 -5.37 -6.37 13.16
N GLU A 61 -5.24 -5.54 14.20
CA GLU A 61 -5.03 -4.09 14.09
C GLU A 61 -3.63 -3.66 13.60
N ARG A 62 -2.88 -4.56 12.95
CA ARG A 62 -1.57 -4.25 12.39
C ARG A 62 -1.70 -3.15 11.34
N VAL A 63 -0.69 -2.28 11.27
CA VAL A 63 -0.64 -1.18 10.31
C VAL A 63 0.66 -1.27 9.54
N TYR A 64 0.57 -1.35 8.22
CA TYR A 64 1.72 -1.26 7.34
C TYR A 64 2.14 0.21 7.21
N PHE A 65 3.34 0.55 7.70
CA PHE A 65 3.88 1.90 7.59
C PHE A 65 4.81 2.02 6.39
N TYR A 66 4.40 2.79 5.39
CA TYR A 66 5.21 3.13 4.23
C TYR A 66 5.88 4.49 4.42
N ASN A 67 7.21 4.52 4.37
CA ASN A 67 8.00 5.75 4.39
C ASN A 67 8.87 5.81 3.14
N GLU A 68 8.68 6.82 2.29
CA GLU A 68 9.42 6.93 1.03
C GLU A 68 10.94 7.08 1.26
N ARG A 69 11.35 7.82 2.31
CA ARG A 69 12.77 8.06 2.62
C ARG A 69 13.48 6.76 2.99
N GLU A 70 12.81 5.87 3.70
CA GLU A 70 13.35 4.56 4.10
C GLU A 70 13.21 3.53 2.96
N SER A 71 12.18 3.64 2.11
CA SER A 71 12.01 2.77 0.94
C SER A 71 13.14 2.94 -0.09
N LYS A 72 13.67 4.16 -0.27
CA LYS A 72 14.77 4.42 -1.21
C LYS A 72 16.11 3.80 -0.80
N LYS A 73 16.27 3.40 0.48
CA LYS A 73 17.47 2.71 0.98
C LYS A 73 17.60 1.27 0.49
N TYR A 74 16.48 0.62 0.15
CA TYR A 74 16.45 -0.79 -0.27
C TYR A 74 16.40 -0.98 -1.79
N GLU A 75 16.29 0.10 -2.57
CA GLU A 75 16.32 0.07 -4.05
C GLU A 75 17.73 0.23 -4.63
N GLN A 76 18.78 0.35 -3.81
CA GLN A 76 20.19 0.50 -4.23
C GLN A 76 21.06 -0.75 -4.00
N VAL A 77 20.48 -1.95 -3.88
CA VAL A 77 21.23 -3.21 -3.78
C VAL A 77 20.97 -4.13 -4.97
#